data_AF-A0A2X2JQ93-F1
#
_entry.id   AF-A0A2X2JQ93-F1
#
_cell.length_a   1.000
_cell.length_b   1.000
_cell.length_c   1.000
_cell.angle_alpha   90.00
_cell.angle_beta   90.00
_cell.angle_gamma   90.00
#
_symmetry.space_group_name_H-M   'P 1'
#
loop_
_entity.id
_entity.type
_entity.pdbx_description
1 polymer ?
#
loop_
_entity_poly.entity_id
_entity_poly.type
_entity_poly.pdbx_seq_one_letter_code
_entity_poly.pdbx_strand_id
1 'polypeptide(L)'
;MLACLLAGATQLFAQQDTTQNTQLSISGYLEAYYLRDFNNPIGNTRPGFVYSHNRTNEVNINLALLKAAYETTNTRANLAFGVGTYMNANYSAEPGVLKNIYEANAGVRISKNIIYGSMLEYFHPTWALKAL
;
A
#
# COMPACT_ATOMS: atom_id res chain seq x y z
N MET A 1 -11.32 26.83 3.65
CA MET A 1 -11.78 26.11 2.45
C MET A 1 -12.48 24.84 2.91
N LEU A 2 -13.76 24.69 2.57
CA LEU A 2 -14.60 23.59 3.01
C LEU A 2 -14.36 22.39 2.09
N ALA A 3 -13.74 21.32 2.61
CA ALA A 3 -13.58 20.07 1.89
C ALA A 3 -14.72 19.13 2.29
N CYS A 4 -15.78 19.06 1.47
CA CYS A 4 -16.78 17.99 1.58
C CYS A 4 -16.33 16.83 0.68
N LEU A 5 -15.67 15.83 1.28
CA LEU A 5 -15.40 14.55 0.63
C LEU A 5 -16.47 13.56 1.10
N LEU A 6 -17.50 13.31 0.28
CA LEU A 6 -18.37 12.13 0.46
C LEU A 6 -17.70 10.94 -0.22
N ALA A 7 -16.73 10.33 0.46
CA ALA A 7 -16.20 9.02 0.09
C ALA A 7 -16.95 7.95 0.90
N GLY A 8 -18.02 7.40 0.31
CA GLY A 8 -18.67 6.22 0.87
C GLY A 8 -17.77 5.01 0.66
N ALA A 9 -17.08 4.57 1.71
CA ALA A 9 -16.35 3.30 1.70
C ALA A 9 -17.35 2.15 1.89
N THR A 10 -17.86 1.58 0.79
CA THR A 10 -18.62 0.33 0.86
C THR A 10 -17.63 -0.80 1.09
N GLN A 11 -17.68 -1.42 2.27
CA GLN A 11 -16.98 -2.68 2.51
C GLN A 11 -17.76 -3.79 1.81
N LEU A 12 -17.23 -4.30 0.70
CA LEU A 12 -17.75 -5.49 0.05
C LEU A 12 -17.30 -6.70 0.87
N PHE A 13 -18.22 -7.25 1.66
CA PHE A 13 -18.00 -8.52 2.35
C PHE A 13 -18.36 -9.66 1.40
N ALA A 14 -17.37 -10.44 0.97
CA ALA A 14 -17.61 -11.73 0.35
C ALA A 14 -18.09 -12.74 1.41
N GLN A 15 -18.85 -13.75 0.98
CA GLN A 15 -19.37 -14.80 1.86
C GLN A 15 -18.23 -15.52 2.58
N GLN A 16 -18.19 -15.41 3.91
CA GLN A 16 -17.27 -16.17 4.74
C GLN A 16 -17.85 -17.58 4.92
N ASP A 17 -17.25 -18.56 4.25
CA ASP A 17 -17.57 -19.97 4.48
C ASP A 17 -16.97 -20.40 5.83
N THR A 18 -17.81 -20.48 6.87
CA THR A 18 -17.43 -20.84 8.24
C THR A 18 -16.92 -22.28 8.36
N THR A 19 -17.01 -23.07 7.29
CA THR A 19 -16.59 -24.48 7.24
C THR A 19 -15.17 -24.68 6.71
N GLN A 20 -14.53 -23.63 6.17
CA GLN A 20 -13.17 -23.69 5.67
C GLN A 20 -12.20 -23.10 6.70
N ASN A 21 -11.30 -23.95 7.21
CA ASN A 21 -10.11 -23.53 7.93
C ASN A 21 -9.15 -22.86 6.92
N THR A 22 -9.55 -21.69 6.41
CA THR A 22 -8.92 -21.06 5.25
C THR A 22 -7.66 -20.38 5.72
N GLN A 23 -6.56 -21.11 5.63
CA GLN A 23 -5.24 -20.62 5.98
C GLN A 23 -4.79 -19.52 5.00
N LEU A 24 -5.45 -19.35 3.86
CA LEU A 24 -5.15 -18.31 2.86
C LEU A 24 -6.30 -17.30 2.76
N SER A 25 -5.99 -16.03 2.98
CA SER A 25 -6.89 -14.89 2.80
C SER A 25 -6.40 -14.02 1.64
N ILE A 26 -7.30 -13.69 0.72
CA ILE A 26 -7.05 -12.71 -0.35
C ILE A 26 -7.89 -11.48 -0.06
N SER A 27 -7.26 -10.31 -0.07
CA SER A 27 -7.90 -9.02 0.20
C SER A 27 -7.42 -7.96 -0.76
N GLY A 28 -8.24 -6.94 -0.98
CA GLY A 28 -7.89 -5.81 -1.83
C GLY A 28 -8.30 -4.49 -1.21
N TYR A 29 -7.59 -3.43 -1.59
CA TYR A 29 -7.88 -2.05 -1.20
C TYR A 29 -7.76 -1.15 -2.43
N LEU A 30 -8.65 -0.18 -2.57
CA LEU A 30 -8.63 0.76 -3.68
C LEU A 30 -8.96 2.17 -3.18
N GLU A 31 -8.07 3.11 -3.46
CA GLU A 31 -8.24 4.52 -3.14
C GLU A 31 -8.13 5.36 -4.42
N ALA A 32 -9.27 5.84 -4.91
CA ALA A 32 -9.35 6.79 -6.02
C ALA A 32 -9.64 8.20 -5.48
N TYR A 33 -9.09 9.21 -6.15
CA TYR A 33 -9.24 10.60 -5.73
C TYR A 33 -9.25 11.56 -6.92
N TYR A 34 -9.83 12.74 -6.67
CA TYR A 34 -9.67 13.92 -7.50
C TYR A 34 -9.30 15.08 -6.58
N LEU A 35 -8.20 15.76 -6.89
CA LEU A 35 -7.76 16.92 -6.13
C LEU A 35 -7.52 18.07 -7.09
N ARG A 36 -8.09 19.24 -6.80
CA ARG A 36 -7.87 20.47 -7.58
C ARG A 36 -6.94 21.41 -6.84
N ASP A 37 -5.91 21.90 -7.52
CA ASP A 37 -4.96 22.88 -7.00
C ASP A 37 -5.06 24.18 -7.81
N PHE A 38 -5.45 25.26 -7.15
CA PHE A 38 -5.63 26.58 -7.77
C PHE A 38 -4.31 27.24 -8.16
N ASN A 39 -3.18 26.79 -7.61
CA ASN A 39 -1.86 27.27 -8.00
C ASN A 39 -1.39 26.67 -9.34
N ASN A 40 -2.16 25.74 -9.94
CA ASN A 40 -1.89 25.10 -11.23
C ASN A 40 -0.41 24.69 -11.40
N PRO A 41 0.10 23.80 -10.53
CA PRO A 41 1.50 23.38 -10.59
C PRO A 41 1.84 22.75 -11.94
N ILE A 42 3.04 23.06 -12.44
CA ILE A 42 3.55 22.51 -13.70
C ILE A 42 3.56 20.98 -13.62
N GLY A 43 2.97 20.32 -14.62
CA GLY A 43 2.93 18.86 -14.68
C GLY A 43 1.99 18.19 -13.68
N ASN A 44 1.02 18.93 -13.12
CA ASN A 44 -0.03 18.40 -12.23
C ASN A 44 0.52 17.66 -10.99
N THR A 45 1.73 18.00 -10.55
CA THR A 45 2.41 17.30 -9.43
C THR A 45 2.60 18.25 -8.26
N ARG A 46 2.21 17.82 -7.06
CA ARG A 46 2.43 18.55 -5.82
C ARG A 46 3.90 18.46 -5.40
N PRO A 47 4.38 19.36 -4.54
CA PRO A 47 5.75 19.31 -4.02
C PRO A 47 6.11 17.95 -3.41
N GLY A 48 7.38 17.54 -3.53
CA GLY A 48 7.86 16.19 -3.16
C GLY A 48 7.75 15.79 -1.69
N PHE A 49 7.35 16.70 -0.79
CA PHE A 49 7.02 16.36 0.60
C PHE A 49 5.59 15.81 0.75
N VAL A 50 4.78 15.85 -0.31
CA VAL A 50 3.43 15.28 -0.36
C VAL A 50 3.54 13.83 -0.84
N TYR A 51 3.57 12.90 0.10
CA TYR A 51 3.75 11.46 -0.17
C TYR A 51 2.48 10.76 -0.67
N SER A 52 1.31 11.37 -0.52
CA SER A 52 0.01 10.80 -0.87
C SER A 52 -0.85 11.85 -1.56
N HIS A 53 -1.67 11.43 -2.52
CA HIS A 53 -2.50 12.34 -3.32
C HIS A 53 -1.65 13.46 -3.96
N ASN A 54 -0.53 13.05 -4.57
CA ASN A 54 0.50 13.93 -5.09
C ASN A 54 0.21 14.46 -6.51
N ARG A 55 -0.88 14.03 -7.14
CA ARG A 55 -1.35 14.51 -8.44
C ARG A 55 -2.54 15.46 -8.27
N THR A 56 -2.67 16.44 -9.17
CA THR A 56 -3.72 17.48 -9.10
C THR A 56 -4.35 17.73 -10.45
N ASN A 57 -5.59 18.18 -10.48
CA ASN A 57 -6.36 18.52 -11.68
C ASN A 57 -6.66 17.32 -12.59
N GLU A 58 -6.53 16.09 -12.07
CA GLU A 58 -6.79 14.82 -12.74
C GLU A 58 -7.34 13.79 -11.75
N VAL A 59 -8.15 12.85 -12.25
CA VAL A 59 -8.61 11.69 -11.47
C VAL A 59 -7.47 10.68 -11.41
N ASN A 60 -7.14 10.20 -10.22
CA ASN A 60 -6.06 9.25 -10.01
C ASN A 60 -6.43 8.17 -9.00
N ILE A 61 -5.67 7.08 -9.04
CA ILE A 61 -5.63 6.07 -7.98
C ILE A 61 -4.40 6.38 -7.12
N ASN A 62 -4.62 6.68 -5.84
CA ASN A 62 -3.52 6.89 -4.92
C ASN A 62 -2.84 5.55 -4.62
N LEU A 63 -3.63 4.58 -4.16
CA LEU A 63 -3.16 3.22 -3.89
C LEU A 63 -4.24 2.20 -4.26
N ALA A 64 -3.88 1.25 -5.10
CA ALA A 64 -4.61 0.00 -5.29
C ALA A 64 -3.71 -1.14 -4.81
N LEU A 65 -4.24 -1.95 -3.88
CA LEU A 65 -3.52 -3.03 -3.22
C LEU A 65 -4.23 -4.36 -3.49
N LEU A 66 -3.45 -5.40 -3.78
CA LEU A 66 -3.88 -6.79 -3.72
C LEU A 66 -2.97 -7.53 -2.74
N LYS A 67 -3.55 -8.14 -1.71
CA LYS A 67 -2.82 -8.83 -0.64
C LYS A 67 -3.25 -10.29 -0.55
N ALA A 68 -2.27 -11.17 -0.51
CA ALA A 68 -2.39 -12.56 -0.10
C ALA A 68 -1.76 -12.73 1.28
N ALA A 69 -2.53 -13.26 2.23
CA ALA A 69 -2.10 -13.54 3.59
C ALA A 69 -2.31 -15.02 3.87
N TYR A 70 -1.24 -15.73 4.24
CA TYR A 70 -1.28 -17.10 4.69
C TYR A 70 -1.03 -17.17 6.19
N GLU A 71 -1.95 -17.72 6.96
CA GLU A 71 -1.87 -17.82 8.42
C GLU A 71 -2.30 -19.21 8.90
N THR A 72 -1.45 -19.80 9.74
CA THR A 72 -1.69 -21.04 10.46
C THR A 72 -1.29 -20.84 11.92
N THR A 73 -1.53 -21.83 12.76
CA THR A 73 -1.09 -21.81 14.16
C THR A 73 0.42 -21.55 14.33
N ASN A 74 1.25 -21.92 13.34
CA ASN A 74 2.71 -21.82 13.46
C ASN A 74 3.39 -20.99 12.37
N THR A 75 2.67 -20.51 11.37
CA THR A 75 3.28 -19.83 10.22
C THR A 75 2.42 -18.68 9.76
N ARG A 76 3.05 -17.56 9.44
CA ARG A 76 2.46 -16.37 8.83
C ARG A 76 3.27 -16.01 7.60
N ALA A 77 2.61 -15.71 6.49
CA ALA A 77 3.21 -15.07 5.34
C ALA A 77 2.25 -14.03 4.76
N ASN A 78 2.76 -12.88 4.35
CA ASN A 78 2.00 -11.84 3.67
C ASN A 78 2.77 -11.39 2.44
N LEU A 79 2.05 -11.26 1.34
CA LEU A 79 2.53 -10.65 0.11
C LEU A 79 1.46 -9.68 -0.39
N ALA A 80 1.82 -8.40 -0.53
CA ALA A 80 0.93 -7.38 -1.05
C ALA A 80 1.59 -6.62 -2.21
N PHE A 81 0.86 -6.54 -3.31
CA PHE A 81 1.23 -5.73 -4.47
C PHE A 81 0.44 -4.43 -4.47
N GLY A 82 1.16 -3.33 -4.58
CA GLY A 82 0.61 -1.98 -4.69
C GLY A 82 0.85 -1.40 -6.07
N VAL A 83 -0.12 -0.65 -6.58
CA VAL A 83 0.04 0.25 -7.74
C VAL A 83 -0.66 1.57 -7.44
N GLY A 84 -0.31 2.63 -8.17
CA GLY A 84 -0.92 3.95 -8.03
C GLY A 84 0.09 5.07 -7.85
N THR A 85 -0.40 6.29 -7.68
CA THR A 85 0.45 7.48 -7.56
C THR A 85 1.34 7.44 -6.31
N TYR A 86 0.89 6.75 -5.26
CA TYR A 86 1.69 6.51 -4.05
C TYR A 86 2.93 5.66 -4.34
N MET A 87 2.79 4.52 -5.03
CA MET A 87 3.92 3.65 -5.35
C MET A 87 4.92 4.36 -6.27
N ASN A 88 4.42 5.09 -7.27
CA ASN A 88 5.26 5.86 -8.18
C ASN A 88 6.03 6.98 -7.48
N ALA A 89 5.51 7.57 -6.41
CA ALA A 89 6.18 8.62 -5.67
C ALA A 89 7.20 8.05 -4.66
N ASN A 90 6.77 7.08 -3.87
CA ASN A 90 7.47 6.65 -2.65
C ASN A 90 8.41 5.47 -2.88
N TYR A 91 8.12 4.64 -3.88
CA TYR A 91 8.92 3.46 -4.24
C TYR A 91 9.65 3.67 -5.58
N SER A 92 9.81 4.93 -6.02
CA SER A 92 10.46 5.28 -7.29
C SER A 92 11.93 4.83 -7.39
N ALA A 93 12.60 4.66 -6.26
CA ALA A 93 13.98 4.17 -6.19
C ALA A 93 14.10 2.65 -6.38
N GLU A 94 13.00 1.90 -6.22
CA GLU A 94 13.03 0.44 -6.34
C GLU A 94 13.13 0.01 -7.81
N PRO A 95 14.05 -0.91 -8.15
CA PRO A 95 14.27 -1.32 -9.53
C PRO A 95 13.14 -2.22 -10.05
N GLY A 96 12.73 -1.96 -11.29
CA GLY A 96 11.86 -2.84 -12.06
C GLY A 96 10.50 -3.06 -11.39
N VAL A 97 10.23 -4.32 -11.01
CA VAL A 97 8.94 -4.76 -10.42
C VAL A 97 8.88 -4.58 -8.91
N LEU A 98 10.03 -4.40 -8.23
CA LEU A 98 10.08 -4.30 -6.77
C LEU A 98 9.34 -3.06 -6.25
N LYS A 99 9.26 -1.99 -7.06
CA LYS A 99 8.47 -0.79 -6.75
C LYS A 99 6.98 -1.03 -6.57
N ASN A 100 6.48 -2.19 -6.99
CA ASN A 100 5.08 -2.58 -6.84
C ASN A 100 4.87 -3.52 -5.65
N ILE A 101 5.92 -3.90 -4.90
CA ILE A 101 5.79 -4.71 -3.69
C ILE A 101 5.55 -3.75 -2.52
N TYR A 102 4.34 -3.78 -1.98
CA TYR A 102 3.94 -2.94 -0.85
C TYR A 102 4.28 -3.60 0.48
N GLU A 103 4.11 -4.92 0.59
CA GLU A 103 4.41 -5.68 1.79
C GLU A 103 4.91 -7.07 1.41
N ALA A 104 6.02 -7.52 1.99
CA ALA A 104 6.45 -8.91 1.94
C ALA A 104 7.02 -9.32 3.31
N ASN A 105 6.32 -10.19 4.03
CA ASN A 105 6.82 -10.74 5.30
C ASN A 105 6.48 -12.21 5.45
N ALA A 106 7.33 -12.93 6.17
CA ALA A 106 7.10 -14.32 6.56
C ALA A 106 7.63 -14.56 7.96
N GLY A 107 6.98 -15.43 8.71
CA GLY A 107 7.38 -15.77 10.07
C GLY A 107 6.87 -17.14 10.51
N VAL A 108 7.59 -17.73 11.47
CA VAL A 108 7.29 -19.01 12.09
C VAL A 108 7.24 -18.87 13.60
N ARG A 109 6.32 -19.60 14.22
CA ARG A 109 6.17 -19.66 15.67
C ARG A 109 7.10 -20.72 16.23
N ILE A 110 8.09 -20.29 17.01
CA ILE A 110 9.12 -21.17 17.57
C ILE A 110 8.75 -21.64 18.98
N SER A 111 7.99 -20.83 19.73
CA SER A 111 7.50 -21.17 21.08
C SER A 111 6.05 -20.73 21.24
N LYS A 112 5.33 -21.29 22.22
CA LYS A 112 3.91 -20.97 22.50
C LYS A 112 3.64 -19.46 22.58
N ASN A 113 4.64 -18.68 22.99
CA ASN A 113 4.55 -17.23 23.19
C ASN A 113 5.45 -16.39 22.26
N ILE A 114 6.22 -16.96 21.33
CA ILE A 114 7.21 -16.22 20.53
C ILE A 114 7.09 -16.57 19.04
N ILE A 115 6.88 -15.53 18.22
CA ILE A 115 6.87 -15.57 16.75
C ILE A 115 8.13 -14.87 16.25
N TYR A 116 8.92 -15.55 15.43
CA TYR A 116 10.07 -14.98 14.72
C TYR A 116 9.69 -14.78 13.25
N GLY A 117 9.95 -13.60 12.69
CA GLY A 117 9.66 -13.33 11.29
C GLY A 117 10.59 -12.28 10.69
N SER A 118 10.76 -12.36 9.37
CA SER A 118 11.45 -11.36 8.56
C SER A 118 10.41 -10.49 7.86
N MET A 119 10.55 -9.17 7.98
CA MET A 119 9.73 -8.20 7.29
C MET A 119 10.60 -7.44 6.29
N LEU A 120 10.21 -7.48 5.02
CA LEU A 120 10.73 -6.55 4.02
C LEU A 120 9.73 -5.41 3.91
N GLU A 121 10.04 -4.31 4.57
CA GLU A 121 9.39 -3.02 4.38
C GLU A 121 10.45 -2.10 3.76
N TYR A 122 10.44 -2.00 2.42
CA TYR A 122 11.44 -1.23 1.69
C TYR A 122 11.04 0.25 1.72
N PHE A 123 11.41 0.93 2.79
CA PHE A 123 11.29 2.38 2.90
C PHE A 123 12.63 2.97 2.49
N HIS A 124 12.69 3.64 1.33
CA HIS A 124 13.87 4.39 0.93
C HIS A 124 13.83 5.76 1.63
N PRO A 125 14.62 6.03 2.69
CA PRO A 125 14.77 7.39 3.19
C PRO A 125 15.47 8.23 2.13
N THR A 126 14.73 9.09 1.44
CA THR A 126 15.25 10.03 0.43
C THR A 126 16.21 11.09 1.01
N TRP A 127 16.51 11.05 2.32
CA TRP A 127 17.54 11.88 2.95
C TRP A 127 18.96 11.29 2.89
N ALA A 128 19.15 10.03 2.49
CA ALA A 128 20.47 9.37 2.49
C ALA A 128 21.30 9.54 1.20
N LEU A 129 20.81 10.26 0.18
CA LEU A 129 21.46 10.34 -1.14
C LEU A 129 21.67 11.78 -1.67
N LYS A 130 21.87 12.75 -0.76
CA LYS A 130 22.38 14.10 -1.09
C LYS A 130 23.79 14.37 -0.58
N ALA A 131 24.53 13.33 -0.23
CA ALA A 131 25.96 13.41 0.08
C ALA A 131 26.76 12.60 -0.95
N LEU A 132 26.85 13.14 -2.16
CA LEU A 132 27.97 13.04 -3.12
C LEU A 132 27.70 13.99 -4.28
#